data_AF-A0A434EPE1-F1
#
_entry.id   AF-A0A434EPE1-F1
#
_cell.length_a   1.000
_cell.length_b   1.000
_cell.length_c   1.000
_cell.angle_alpha   90.00
_cell.angle_beta   90.00
_cell.angle_gamma   90.00
#
_symmetry.space_group_name_H-M   'P 1'
#
loop_
_entity.id
_entity.type
_entity.pdbx_description
1 polymer ?
#
loop_
_entity_poly.entity_id
_entity_poly.type
_entity_poly.pdbx_seq_one_letter_code
_entity_poly.pdbx_strand_id
1 'polypeptide(L)'
;MTQRSGSADLPLHGGRVPKWLGERMTKLGAVLCEAIIHHYGRDELLRRLAHPFWFQSFGAVMGMDWHSSGITTSVIGALKRGLNPLSNELGIHVCGGRGAHSRKTPGELLAIGDRVGLDGEALATARRLVAKG
;
A
#
# COMPACT_ATOMS: atom_id res chain seq x y z
N MET A 1 29.46 -29.10 -11.59
CA MET A 1 28.98 -29.03 -10.19
C MET A 1 28.94 -27.58 -9.77
N THR A 2 27.75 -27.02 -9.53
CA THR A 2 27.58 -25.65 -9.01
C THR A 2 28.09 -25.62 -7.56
N GLN A 3 29.19 -24.89 -7.31
CA GLN A 3 29.67 -24.65 -5.94
C GLN A 3 28.68 -23.74 -5.20
N ARG A 4 28.39 -24.06 -3.93
CA ARG A 4 27.58 -23.22 -3.05
C ARG A 4 28.31 -21.88 -2.86
N SER A 5 27.79 -20.79 -3.43
CA SER A 5 28.44 -19.46 -3.41
C SER A 5 28.18 -18.66 -2.14
N GLY A 6 27.34 -19.15 -1.22
CA GLY A 6 27.04 -18.51 0.06
C GLY A 6 25.84 -19.12 0.78
N SER A 7 25.54 -18.59 1.96
CA SER A 7 24.29 -18.82 2.69
C SER A 7 23.70 -17.47 3.09
N ALA A 8 22.38 -17.33 2.98
CA ALA A 8 21.64 -16.17 3.46
C ALA A 8 20.68 -16.63 4.56
N ASP A 9 20.79 -16.04 5.74
CA ASP A 9 19.83 -16.24 6.82
C ASP A 9 18.68 -15.25 6.62
N LEU A 10 17.47 -15.80 6.43
CA LEU A 10 16.24 -15.03 6.23
C LEU A 10 15.31 -15.30 7.42
N PRO A 11 15.60 -14.72 8.60
CA PRO A 11 14.82 -14.99 9.80
C PRO A 11 13.37 -14.54 9.61
N LEU A 12 12.42 -15.30 10.15
CA LEU A 12 11.03 -14.86 10.15
C LEU A 12 10.85 -13.69 11.12
N HIS A 13 10.52 -12.52 10.57
CA HIS A 13 10.19 -11.35 11.38
C HIS A 13 8.79 -11.47 11.99
N GLY A 14 8.74 -11.83 13.27
CA GLY A 14 7.52 -11.75 14.08
C GLY A 14 7.23 -10.33 14.56
N GLY A 15 5.95 -9.99 14.74
CA GLY A 15 5.54 -8.74 15.38
C GLY A 15 5.04 -7.65 14.43
N ARG A 16 5.11 -6.39 14.88
CA ARG A 16 4.64 -5.22 14.14
C ARG A 16 5.83 -4.39 13.68
N VAL A 17 5.67 -3.70 12.55
CA VAL A 17 6.65 -2.69 12.10
C VAL A 17 6.85 -1.66 13.21
N PRO A 18 8.09 -1.41 13.66
CA PRO A 18 8.39 -0.39 14.65
C PRO A 18 7.91 0.99 14.21
N LYS A 19 7.45 1.81 15.16
CA LYS A 19 6.88 3.14 14.86
C LYS A 19 7.83 4.01 14.01
N TRP A 20 9.11 4.06 14.38
CA TRP A 20 10.12 4.84 13.66
C TRP A 20 10.29 4.40 12.20
N LEU A 21 10.20 3.09 11.93
CA LEU A 21 10.28 2.56 10.56
C LEU A 21 9.00 2.89 9.82
N GLY A 22 7.84 2.71 10.45
CA GLY A 22 6.54 3.06 9.87
C GLY A 22 6.42 4.55 9.48
N GLU A 23 7.04 5.45 10.25
CA GLU A 23 7.12 6.88 9.93
C GLU A 23 8.04 7.16 8.73
N ARG A 24 9.21 6.51 8.66
CA ARG A 24 10.12 6.61 7.51
C ARG A 24 9.49 6.05 6.24
N MET A 25 8.83 4.89 6.34
CA MET A 25 8.05 4.29 5.27
C MET A 25 7.00 5.27 4.74
N THR A 26 6.23 5.90 5.63
CA THR A 26 5.19 6.86 5.22
C THR A 26 5.79 8.04 4.44
N LYS A 27 6.89 8.63 4.92
CA LYS A 27 7.55 9.75 4.25
C LYS A 27 8.13 9.35 2.88
N LEU A 28 8.89 8.26 2.82
CA LEU A 28 9.52 7.79 1.59
C LEU A 28 8.48 7.35 0.55
N GLY A 29 7.48 6.58 0.98
CA GLY A 29 6.42 6.09 0.10
C GLY A 29 5.59 7.21 -0.51
N ALA A 30 5.25 8.24 0.27
CA ALA A 30 4.53 9.41 -0.23
C ALA A 30 5.31 10.12 -1.34
N VAL A 31 6.57 10.50 -1.07
CA VAL A 31 7.42 11.23 -2.02
C VAL A 31 7.66 10.43 -3.30
N LEU A 32 7.85 9.11 -3.21
CA LEU A 32 8.00 8.27 -4.41
C LEU A 32 6.71 8.20 -5.23
N CYS A 33 5.55 8.07 -4.58
CA CYS A 33 4.26 8.09 -5.27
C CYS A 33 3.97 9.46 -5.90
N GLU A 34 4.25 10.57 -5.20
CA GLU A 34 4.15 11.93 -5.74
C GLU A 34 5.01 12.11 -6.99
N ALA A 35 6.28 11.70 -6.93
CA ALA A 35 7.16 11.76 -8.09
C ALA A 35 6.61 10.93 -9.27
N ILE A 36 6.12 9.72 -9.02
CA ILE A 36 5.51 8.90 -10.08
C ILE A 36 4.29 9.60 -10.69
N ILE A 37 3.40 10.16 -9.85
CA ILE A 37 2.20 10.87 -10.32
C ILE A 37 2.58 12.11 -11.13
N HIS A 38 3.50 12.93 -10.64
CA HIS A 38 3.90 14.17 -11.32
C HIS A 38 4.60 13.91 -12.66
N HIS A 39 5.39 12.84 -12.77
CA HIS A 39 6.14 12.55 -13.99
C HIS A 39 5.39 11.65 -14.99
N TYR A 40 4.51 10.77 -14.51
CA TYR A 40 3.88 9.73 -15.34
C TYR A 40 2.36 9.62 -15.19
N GLY A 41 1.75 10.34 -14.25
CA GLY A 41 0.32 10.33 -13.99
C GLY A 41 -0.15 9.26 -12.99
N ARG A 42 -1.42 9.39 -12.58
CA ARG A 42 -2.08 8.51 -11.60
C ARG A 42 -2.21 7.06 -12.09
N ASP A 43 -2.51 6.88 -13.37
CA ASP A 43 -2.70 5.55 -13.96
C ASP A 43 -1.41 4.72 -13.92
N GLU A 44 -0.26 5.37 -14.12
CA GLU A 44 1.04 4.70 -14.01
C GLU A 44 1.32 4.24 -12.57
N LEU A 45 0.99 5.06 -11.57
CA LEU A 45 1.09 4.65 -10.17
C LEU A 45 0.24 3.40 -9.90
N LEU A 46 -1.03 3.41 -10.34
CA LEU A 46 -1.93 2.27 -10.16
C LEU A 46 -1.41 1.01 -10.87
N ARG A 47 -0.90 1.15 -12.10
CA ARG A 47 -0.30 0.05 -12.86
C ARG A 47 0.91 -0.55 -12.15
N ARG A 48 1.79 0.28 -11.61
CA ARG A 48 2.97 -0.14 -10.83
C ARG A 48 2.59 -0.85 -9.54
N LEU A 49 1.65 -0.27 -8.78
CA LEU A 49 1.15 -0.88 -7.54
C LEU A 49 0.44 -2.22 -7.79
N ALA A 50 -0.21 -2.39 -8.94
CA ALA A 50 -0.83 -3.65 -9.34
C ALA A 50 0.19 -4.73 -9.77
N HIS A 51 1.42 -4.34 -10.14
CA HIS A 51 2.44 -5.29 -10.57
C HIS A 51 3.13 -5.95 -9.36
N PRO A 52 2.98 -7.27 -9.14
CA PRO A 52 3.37 -7.92 -7.89
C PRO A 52 4.87 -7.79 -7.58
N PHE A 53 5.73 -7.96 -8.59
CA PHE A 53 7.17 -7.79 -8.39
C PHE A 53 7.56 -6.34 -8.10
N TRP A 54 6.85 -5.38 -8.71
CA TRP A 54 7.15 -3.97 -8.48
C TRP A 54 6.73 -3.57 -7.08
N PHE A 55 5.54 -4.00 -6.64
CA PHE A 55 5.04 -3.77 -5.29
C PHE A 55 5.95 -4.41 -4.24
N GLN A 56 6.45 -5.62 -4.49
CA GLN A 56 7.40 -6.30 -3.61
C GLN A 56 8.73 -5.53 -3.51
N SER A 57 9.30 -5.11 -4.64
CA SER A 57 10.49 -4.26 -4.68
C SER A 57 10.27 -2.91 -4.00
N PHE A 58 9.10 -2.31 -4.18
CA PHE A 58 8.73 -1.05 -3.55
C PHE A 58 8.65 -1.19 -2.02
N GLY A 59 8.05 -2.26 -1.51
CA GLY A 59 8.09 -2.56 -0.08
C GLY A 59 9.52 -2.76 0.43
N ALA A 60 10.40 -3.37 -0.36
CA ALA A 60 11.81 -3.50 -0.02
C ALA A 60 12.54 -2.15 0.06
N VAL A 61 12.30 -1.26 -0.91
CA VAL A 61 12.81 0.12 -0.89
C VAL A 61 12.31 0.87 0.35
N MET A 62 11.08 0.60 0.79
CA MET A 62 10.51 1.18 2.00
C MET A 62 11.07 0.55 3.31
N GLY A 63 11.95 -0.44 3.23
CA GLY A 63 12.62 -1.05 4.38
C GLY A 63 11.96 -2.34 4.90
N MET A 64 11.11 -2.98 4.11
CA MET A 64 10.61 -4.33 4.39
C MET A 64 11.56 -5.38 3.79
N ASP A 65 11.70 -6.55 4.40
CA ASP A 65 12.43 -7.63 3.73
C ASP A 65 11.57 -8.31 2.66
N TRP A 66 12.21 -8.88 1.64
CA TRP A 66 11.54 -9.60 0.56
C TRP A 66 10.70 -10.80 1.03
N HIS A 67 11.01 -11.40 2.17
CA HIS A 67 10.26 -12.52 2.76
C HIS A 67 9.23 -12.06 3.81
N SER A 68 8.96 -10.76 3.93
CA SER A 68 8.02 -10.23 4.91
C SER A 68 6.58 -10.61 4.57
N SER A 69 5.98 -11.49 5.38
CA SER A 69 4.55 -11.88 5.24
C SER A 69 3.57 -10.71 5.39
N GLY A 70 4.01 -9.61 6.02
CA GLY A 70 3.22 -8.40 6.26
C GLY A 70 3.34 -7.30 5.22
N ILE A 71 4.09 -7.49 4.13
CA ILE A 71 4.46 -6.42 3.18
C ILE A 71 3.26 -5.61 2.69
N THR A 72 2.21 -6.27 2.18
CA THR A 72 1.01 -5.57 1.68
C THR A 72 0.34 -4.73 2.75
N THR A 73 0.20 -5.25 3.97
CA THR A 73 -0.42 -4.47 5.05
C THR A 73 0.44 -3.27 5.42
N SER A 74 1.75 -3.47 5.58
CA SER A 74 2.66 -2.42 6.05
C SER A 74 2.82 -1.31 5.02
N VAL A 75 3.02 -1.68 3.75
CA VAL A 75 3.17 -0.74 2.64
C VAL A 75 1.87 0.05 2.42
N ILE A 76 0.73 -0.63 2.26
CA ILE A 76 -0.55 0.07 2.05
C ILE A 76 -0.92 0.92 3.27
N GLY A 77 -0.63 0.46 4.49
CA GLY A 77 -0.83 1.25 5.70
C GLY A 77 0.05 2.50 5.75
N ALA A 78 1.30 2.41 5.28
CA ALA A 78 2.20 3.56 5.18
C ALA A 78 1.75 4.55 4.10
N LEU A 79 1.36 4.05 2.92
CA LEU A 79 0.81 4.87 1.83
C LEU A 79 -0.48 5.55 2.23
N LYS A 80 -1.38 4.87 2.96
CA LYS A 80 -2.62 5.48 3.46
C LYS A 80 -2.36 6.69 4.35
N ARG A 81 -1.37 6.61 5.24
CA ARG A 81 -0.99 7.75 6.08
C ARG A 81 -0.32 8.88 5.29
N GLY A 82 0.43 8.54 4.24
CA GLY A 82 1.21 9.51 3.46
C GLY A 82 0.41 10.21 2.37
N LEU A 83 -0.44 9.48 1.65
CA LEU A 83 -1.14 9.97 0.46
C LEU A 83 -2.51 10.59 0.78
N ASN A 84 -3.23 10.10 1.79
CA ASN A 84 -4.55 10.66 2.10
C ASN A 84 -4.51 12.16 2.47
N PRO A 85 -3.51 12.68 3.22
CA PRO A 85 -3.36 14.12 3.42
C PRO A 85 -3.18 14.93 2.12
N LEU A 86 -2.63 14.31 1.07
CA LEU A 86 -2.37 14.92 -0.23
C LEU A 86 -3.45 14.58 -1.28
N SER A 87 -4.53 13.90 -0.86
CA SER A 87 -5.46 13.29 -1.80
C SER A 87 -6.23 14.28 -2.68
N ASN A 88 -6.46 15.51 -2.21
CA ASN A 88 -7.10 16.55 -3.00
C ASN A 88 -6.20 17.04 -4.16
N GLU A 89 -4.87 17.03 -3.95
CA GLU A 89 -3.89 17.44 -4.97
C GLU A 89 -3.61 16.28 -5.93
N LEU A 90 -3.34 15.09 -5.37
CA LEU A 90 -2.90 13.94 -6.14
C LEU A 90 -4.06 13.14 -6.76
N GLY A 91 -5.29 13.35 -6.31
CA GLY A 91 -6.47 12.59 -6.75
C GLY A 91 -6.39 11.09 -6.46
N ILE A 92 -5.63 10.69 -5.43
CA ILE A 92 -5.47 9.30 -4.97
C ILE A 92 -5.95 9.17 -3.53
N HIS A 93 -6.83 8.20 -3.29
CA HIS A 93 -7.29 7.84 -1.95
C HIS A 93 -6.95 6.37 -1.66
N VAL A 94 -6.43 6.10 -0.47
CA VAL A 94 -6.12 4.74 -0.01
C VAL A 94 -7.10 4.35 1.10
N CYS A 95 -7.80 3.23 0.88
CA CYS A 95 -8.84 2.74 1.79
C CYS A 95 -8.45 1.41 2.45
N GLY A 96 -9.12 1.11 3.57
CA GLY A 96 -8.95 -0.14 4.32
C GLY A 96 -7.73 -0.19 5.25
N GLY A 97 -7.26 -1.40 5.51
CA GLY A 97 -6.22 -1.72 6.48
C GLY A 97 -6.40 -3.13 7.06
N ARG A 98 -5.68 -3.46 8.13
CA ARG A 98 -5.80 -4.77 8.81
C ARG A 98 -6.86 -4.73 9.93
N GLY A 99 -7.49 -5.87 10.19
CA GLY A 99 -8.37 -6.07 11.35
C GLY A 99 -9.58 -5.14 11.33
N ALA A 100 -9.78 -4.38 12.40
CA ALA A 100 -10.91 -3.46 12.53
C ALA A 100 -10.98 -2.41 11.41
N HIS A 101 -9.83 -1.98 10.87
CA HIS A 101 -9.80 -1.02 9.76
C HIS A 101 -10.32 -1.62 8.44
N SER A 102 -10.14 -2.93 8.22
CA SER A 102 -10.69 -3.60 7.03
C SER A 102 -12.21 -3.55 7.00
N ARG A 103 -12.86 -3.63 8.16
CA ARG A 103 -14.33 -3.56 8.28
C ARG A 103 -14.89 -2.18 8.00
N LYS A 104 -14.07 -1.13 8.08
CA LYS A 104 -14.47 0.26 7.81
C LYS A 104 -14.38 0.65 6.34
N THR A 105 -13.72 -0.17 5.49
CA THR A 105 -13.52 0.14 4.07
C THR A 105 -14.80 0.55 3.34
N PRO A 106 -15.97 -0.11 3.51
CA PRO A 106 -17.20 0.32 2.84
C PRO A 106 -17.59 1.76 3.16
N GLY A 107 -17.52 2.16 4.44
CA GLY A 107 -17.82 3.53 4.85
C GLY A 107 -16.80 4.55 4.33
N GLU A 108 -15.52 4.17 4.25
CA GLU A 108 -14.49 5.01 3.63
C GLU A 108 -14.77 5.25 2.15
N LEU A 109 -15.17 4.20 1.41
CA LEU A 109 -15.48 4.29 -0.02
C LEU A 109 -16.71 5.17 -0.30
N LEU A 110 -17.76 5.06 0.50
CA LEU A 110 -18.94 5.95 0.43
C LEU A 110 -18.53 7.41 0.65
N ALA A 111 -17.85 7.70 1.76
CA ALA A 111 -17.44 9.07 2.10
C ALA A 111 -16.43 9.67 1.11
N ILE A 112 -15.65 8.85 0.39
CA ILE A 112 -14.83 9.31 -0.72
C ILE A 112 -15.71 9.56 -1.94
N GLY A 113 -16.57 8.61 -2.31
CA GLY A 113 -17.49 8.72 -3.44
C GLY A 113 -18.31 10.02 -3.41
N ASP A 114 -18.91 10.33 -2.26
CA ASP A 114 -19.69 11.56 -2.04
C ASP A 114 -18.87 12.83 -2.29
N ARG A 115 -17.57 12.81 -2.00
CA ARG A 115 -16.69 13.98 -2.15
C ARG A 115 -16.14 14.14 -3.56
N VAL A 116 -15.87 13.03 -4.26
CA VAL A 116 -15.18 13.05 -5.56
C VAL A 116 -16.08 12.69 -6.75
N GLY A 117 -17.36 12.43 -6.51
CA GLY A 117 -18.33 12.09 -7.55
C GLY A 117 -18.20 10.66 -8.09
N LEU A 118 -17.65 9.74 -7.30
CA LEU A 118 -17.56 8.31 -7.65
C LEU A 118 -18.70 7.53 -6.99
N ASP A 119 -19.12 6.44 -7.63
CA ASP A 119 -20.09 5.50 -7.05
C ASP A 119 -19.44 4.69 -5.91
N GLY A 120 -19.55 5.23 -4.69
CA GLY A 120 -19.02 4.61 -3.49
C GLY A 120 -19.72 3.28 -3.14
N GLU A 121 -20.99 3.12 -3.50
CA GLU A 121 -21.76 1.88 -3.24
C GLU A 121 -21.29 0.74 -4.14
N ALA A 122 -21.10 1.00 -5.43
CA ALA A 122 -20.54 0.03 -6.36
C ALA A 122 -19.14 -0.40 -5.93
N LEU A 123 -18.28 0.54 -5.52
CA LEU A 123 -16.94 0.23 -5.01
C LEU A 123 -16.99 -0.59 -3.71
N ALA A 124 -17.89 -0.26 -2.78
CA ALA A 124 -18.07 -1.02 -1.55
C ALA A 124 -18.55 -2.45 -1.81
N THR A 125 -19.43 -2.62 -2.79
CA THR A 125 -19.93 -3.93 -3.25
C THR A 125 -18.82 -4.74 -3.90
N ALA A 126 -18.09 -4.16 -4.86
CA ALA A 126 -16.94 -4.80 -5.50
C ALA A 126 -15.90 -5.26 -4.47
N ARG A 127 -15.59 -4.42 -3.48
CA ARG A 127 -14.70 -4.79 -2.37
C ARG A 127 -15.20 -6.00 -1.59
N ARG A 128 -16.50 -6.12 -1.31
CA ARG A 128 -17.07 -7.28 -0.60
C ARG A 128 -16.95 -8.57 -1.41
N LEU A 129 -17.12 -8.48 -2.73
CA LEU A 129 -17.02 -9.63 -3.64
C LEU A 129 -15.57 -10.12 -3.80
N VAL A 130 -14.59 -9.22 -3.81
CA VAL A 130 -13.18 -9.54 -4.02
C VAL A 130 -12.46 -9.89 -2.71
N ALA A 131 -12.85 -9.29 -1.59
CA ALA A 131 -12.24 -9.59 -0.30
C ALA A 131 -12.62 -11.01 0.15
N LYS A 132 -11.62 -11.89 0.29
CA LYS A 132 -11.80 -13.16 0.99
C LYS A 132 -12.12 -12.87 2.46
N GLY A 133 -13.23 -13.43 2.93
CA GLY A 133 -13.70 -13.35 4.32
C GLY A 133 -12.72 -13.96 5.30
#